data_AF-A0AAV3L345-F1
#
_entry.id   AF-A0AAV3L345-F1
#
_cell.length_a   1.000
_cell.length_b   1.000
_cell.length_c   1.000
_cell.angle_alpha   90.00
_cell.angle_beta   90.00
_cell.angle_gamma   90.00
#
_symmetry.space_group_name_H-M   'P 1'
#
loop_
_entity.id
_entity.type
_entity.pdbx_description
1 polymer ?
#
loop_
_entity_poly.entity_id
_entity_poly.type
_entity_poly.pdbx_seq_one_letter_code
_entity_poly.pdbx_strand_id
1 'polypeptide(L)' 'MFTNEIKIMLYVDDVEKNATFWRAVGFAEKDRQEMDGTLIIEVGVEDSQTSFLLYD' A
#
# COMPACT_ATOMS: atom_id res chain seq x y z
N MET A 1 -19.62 -5.20 13.36
CA MET A 1 -19.63 -4.58 12.02
C MET A 1 -18.52 -5.27 11.25
N PHE A 2 -18.84 -6.10 10.27
CA PHE A 2 -17.82 -6.80 9.49
C PHE A 2 -17.44 -5.92 8.31
N THR A 3 -16.14 -5.71 8.13
CA THR A 3 -15.59 -5.09 6.91
C THR A 3 -15.13 -6.22 6.00
N ASN A 4 -15.38 -6.07 4.70
CA ASN A 4 -14.86 -6.98 3.67
C ASN A 4 -13.49 -6.51 3.14
N GLU A 5 -12.89 -5.51 3.78
CA GLU A 5 -11.56 -5.00 3.43
C GLU A 5 -10.48 -5.98 3.86
N ILE A 6 -9.62 -6.34 2.91
CA ILE A 6 -8.44 -7.17 3.15
C ILE A 6 -7.22 -6.28 2.94
N LYS A 7 -6.44 -6.08 4.01
CA LYS A 7 -5.14 -5.41 3.94
C LYS A 7 -4.03 -6.43 4.13
N ILE A 8 -3.10 -6.49 3.18
CA ILE A 8 -1.92 -7.37 3.25
C ILE A 8 -0.69 -6.49 3.46
N MET A 9 0.04 -6.73 4.53
CA MET A 9 1.27 -6.00 4.84
C MET A 9 2.47 -6.65 4.15
N LEU A 10 3.23 -5.84 3.43
CA LEU A 10 4.43 -6.24 2.70
C LEU A 10 5.62 -5.44 3.24
N TYR A 11 6.57 -6.14 3.84
CA TYR A 11 7.84 -5.55 4.27
C TYR A 11 8.77 -5.44 3.06
N VAL A 12 9.28 -4.24 2.80
CA VAL A 12 10.06 -3.94 1.59
C VAL A 12 11.23 -3.01 1.91
N ASP A 13 12.39 -3.26 1.29
CA ASP A 13 13.61 -2.48 1.54
C ASP A 13 13.53 -0.99 1.10
N ASP A 14 12.61 -0.67 0.19
CA ASP A 14 12.39 0.68 -0.32
C ASP A 14 10.91 0.84 -0.70
N VAL A 15 10.18 1.52 0.17
CA VAL A 15 8.74 1.73 0.06
C VAL A 15 8.38 2.56 -1.17
N GLU A 16 9.15 3.60 -1.49
CA GLU A 16 8.91 4.48 -2.65
C GLU A 16 9.11 3.76 -3.98
N LYS A 17 10.19 2.98 -4.08
CA LYS A 17 10.48 2.18 -5.26
C LYS A 17 9.42 1.11 -5.47
N ASN A 18 8.96 0.46 -4.40
CA ASN A 18 7.88 -0.52 -4.48
C ASN A 18 6.53 0.13 -4.86
N ALA A 19 6.19 1.27 -4.26
CA ALA A 19 4.98 2.01 -4.64
C ALA A 19 5.01 2.40 -6.13
N THR A 20 6.17 2.81 -6.64
CA THR A 20 6.37 3.11 -8.06
C THR A 20 6.19 1.88 -8.95
N PHE A 21 6.71 0.72 -8.54
CA PHE A 21 6.47 -0.54 -9.23
C PHE A 21 4.98 -0.88 -9.32
N TRP A 22 4.26 -0.82 -8.18
CA TRP A 22 2.83 -1.13 -8.14
C TRP A 22 2.01 -0.18 -9.01
N ARG A 23 2.34 1.12 -8.99
CA ARG A 23 1.71 2.11 -9.89
C ARG A 23 1.97 1.81 -11.36
N ALA A 24 3.16 1.37 -11.72
CA ALA A 24 3.50 1.02 -13.10
C ALA A 24 2.71 -0.21 -13.61
N VAL A 25 2.28 -1.11 -12.71
CA VAL A 25 1.48 -2.30 -13.06
C VAL A 25 -0.03 -2.10 -12.85
N GLY A 26 -0.48 -0.87 -12.64
CA GLY A 26 -1.91 -0.51 -12.62
C GLY A 26 -2.56 -0.43 -11.25
N PHE A 27 -1.79 -0.43 -10.16
CA PHE A 27 -2.32 -0.11 -8.83
C PHE A 27 -2.34 1.39 -8.63
N ALA A 28 -3.32 1.89 -7.87
CA ALA A 28 -3.35 3.27 -7.41
C ALA A 28 -2.82 3.36 -5.98
N GLU A 29 -2.20 4.49 -5.66
CA GLU A 29 -1.90 4.87 -4.28
C GLU A 29 -3.22 5.27 -3.61
N LYS A 30 -3.56 4.61 -2.50
CA LYS A 30 -4.79 4.83 -1.74
C LYS A 30 -4.55 5.73 -0.53
N ASP A 31 -3.41 5.55 0.13
CA ASP A 31 -3.03 6.30 1.32
C ASP A 31 -1.51 6.34 1.50
N ARG A 32 -1.02 7.36 2.19
CA ARG A 32 0.41 7.58 2.48
C ARG A 32 0.56 8.13 3.88
N GLN A 33 1.26 7.37 4.73
CA GLN A 33 1.47 7.71 6.12
C GLN A 33 2.98 7.74 6.42
N GLU A 34 3.41 8.78 7.13
CA GLU A 34 4.78 8.91 7.62
C GLU A 34 4.71 9.10 9.13
N MET A 35 5.22 8.11 9.88
CA MET A 35 5.16 8.09 11.34
C MET A 35 6.51 7.69 11.91
N ASP A 36 7.07 8.52 12.81
CA ASP A 36 8.32 8.26 13.51
C ASP A 36 9.50 7.87 12.59
N GLY A 37 9.52 8.44 11.37
CA GLY A 37 10.54 8.18 10.35
C GLY A 37 10.31 6.92 9.52
N THR A 38 9.21 6.20 9.74
CA THR A 38 8.78 5.05 8.94
C THR A 38 7.75 5.50 7.91
N LEU A 39 7.96 5.12 6.64
CA LEU A 39 7.03 5.38 5.55
C LEU A 39 6.15 4.15 5.30
N ILE A 40 4.84 4.39 5.23
CA ILE A 40 3.86 3.37 4.87
C ILE A 40 3.06 3.88 3.68
N ILE A 41 3.00 3.09 2.61
CA ILE A 41 2.19 3.40 1.43
C ILE A 41 1.16 2.30 1.22
N GLU A 42 -0.11 2.67 1.18
CA GLU A 42 -1.19 1.77 0.79
C GLU A 42 -1.39 1.84 -0.73
N VAL A 43 -1.26 0.70 -1.41
CA VAL A 43 -1.58 0.57 -2.85
C VAL A 43 -2.72 -0.41 -3.06
N GLY A 44 -3.56 -0.16 -4.04
CA GLY A 44 -4.62 -1.10 -4.42
C GLY A 44 -5.21 -0.80 -5.78
N VAL A 45 -5.95 -1.75 -6.33
CA VAL A 45 -6.73 -1.52 -7.55
C VAL A 45 -7.98 -0.71 -7.19
N GLU A 46 -8.42 0.16 -8.10
CA GLU A 46 -9.69 0.89 -7.96
C GLU A 46 -10.85 -0.08 -7.69
N ASP A 47 -11.78 0.33 -6.83
CA ASP A 47 -12.95 -0.46 -6.39
C ASP A 47 -12.64 -1.84 -5.75
N SER A 48 -11.37 -2.19 -5.56
CA SER A 48 -10.97 -3.40 -4.85
C SER A 48 -11.05 -3.21 -3.34
N GLN A 49 -11.66 -4.19 -2.68
CA GLN A 49 -11.64 -4.32 -1.22
C GLN A 49 -10.31 -4.85 -0.70
N THR A 50 -9.38 -5.22 -1.59
CA THR A 50 -8.02 -5.64 -1.23
C THR A 50 -7.03 -4.51 -1.50
N SER A 51 -6.14 -4.28 -0.53
CA SER A 51 -5.00 -3.37 -0.67
C SER A 51 -3.74 -3.94 -0.02
N PHE A 52 -2.59 -3.44 -0.46
CA PHE A 52 -1.29 -3.77 0.09
C PHE A 52 -0.76 -2.57 0.88
N LEU A 53 -0.30 -2.82 2.09
CA LEU A 53 0.43 -1.86 2.91
C LEU A 53 1.91 -2.15 2.75
N LEU A 54 2.61 -1.27 2.03
CA LEU A 54 4.06 -1.30 1.89
C LEU A 54 4.67 -0.66 3.13
N TYR A 55 5.51 -1.41 3.84
CA TYR A 55 6.11 -1.01 5.11
C TYR A 55 7.62 -1.22 5.05
N ASP A 56 8.38 -0.25 5.54
CA ASP A 56 9.85 -0.28 5.67
C ASP A 56 10.29 -1.15 6.87
#